data_AF-A0A0Q9P4S0-F1
#
_entry.id   AF-A0A0Q9P4S0-F1
#
_cell.length_a   1.000
_cell.length_b   1.000
_cell.length_c   1.000
_cell.angle_alpha   90.00
_cell.angle_beta   90.00
_cell.angle_gamma   90.00
#
_symmetry.space_group_name_H-M   'P 1'
#
loop_
_entity.id
_entity.type
_entity.pdbx_description
1 polymer ?
#
loop_
_entity_poly.entity_id
_entity_poly.type
_entity_poly.pdbx_seq_one_letter_code
_entity_poly.pdbx_strand_id
1 'polypeptide(L)' 'MEDTEKHDTIAKVTDLLAARYPDAPRPVVVRVVTEEYETLDSGRIRTYIPTLVEHGARNKLHREFSRRNRET' A
#
# COMPACT_ATOMS: atom_id res chain seq x y z
N MET A 1 -8.32 -11.02 16.94
CA MET A 1 -6.89 -10.64 17.13
C MET A 1 -6.26 -10.36 15.78
N GLU A 2 -6.42 -11.26 14.81
CA GLU A 2 -5.98 -11.08 13.41
C GLU A 2 -6.50 -9.78 12.76
N ASP A 3 -7.76 -9.40 12.99
CA ASP A 3 -8.33 -8.16 12.45
C ASP A 3 -7.62 -6.90 12.99
N THR A 4 -7.24 -6.89 14.27
CA THR A 4 -6.52 -5.76 14.88
C THR A 4 -5.13 -5.61 14.28
N GLU A 5 -4.39 -6.70 14.12
CA GLU A 5 -3.07 -6.70 13.48
C GLU A 5 -3.14 -6.28 12.00
N LYS A 6 -4.20 -6.70 11.29
CA LYS A 6 -4.51 -6.23 9.92
C LYS A 6 -4.71 -4.72 9.90
N HIS A 7 -5.60 -4.20 10.75
CA HIS A 7 -5.89 -2.77 10.81
C HIS A 7 -4.65 -1.92 11.14
N ASP A 8 -3.86 -2.35 12.12
CA ASP A 8 -2.63 -1.65 12.53
C ASP A 8 -1.59 -1.65 11.40
N THR A 9 -1.43 -2.78 10.71
CA THR A 9 -0.51 -2.89 9.57
C THR A 9 -0.93 -1.97 8.42
N ILE A 10 -2.22 -2.01 8.03
CA ILE A 10 -2.75 -1.17 6.97
C ILE A 10 -2.59 0.32 7.33
N ALA A 11 -2.91 0.71 8.56
CA ALA A 11 -2.77 2.10 9.01
C ALA A 11 -1.31 2.57 8.94
N LYS A 12 -0.37 1.79 9.50
CA LYS A 12 1.06 2.13 9.49
C LYS A 12 1.63 2.27 8.09
N VAL A 13 1.33 1.34 7.18
CA VAL A 13 1.83 1.39 5.80
C VAL A 13 1.17 2.53 5.02
N THR A 14 -0.10 2.82 5.26
CA THR A 14 -0.80 3.96 4.66
C THR A 14 -0.10 5.27 5.02
N ASP A 15 0.23 5.49 6.29
CA ASP A 15 0.83 6.75 6.73
C ASP A 15 2.24 6.95 6.12
N LEU A 16 3.04 5.88 6.02
CA LEU A 16 4.35 5.91 5.34
C LEU A 16 4.23 6.28 3.86
N LEU A 17 3.27 5.68 3.14
CA LEU A 17 3.08 5.94 1.72
C LEU A 17 2.45 7.31 1.46
N ALA A 18 1.52 7.76 2.30
CA ALA A 18 0.95 9.09 2.19
C ALA A 18 2.01 10.19 2.37
N ALA A 19 2.97 9.99 3.30
CA ALA A 19 4.11 10.89 3.46
C ALA A 19 5.05 10.90 2.24
N ARG A 20 5.20 9.75 1.57
CA ARG A 20 6.08 9.59 0.40
C ARG A 20 5.45 10.04 -0.93
N TYR A 21 4.13 10.02 -1.00
CA TYR A 21 3.33 10.39 -2.17
C TYR A 21 2.30 11.46 -1.79
N PRO A 22 2.74 12.71 -1.51
CA PRO A 22 1.85 13.77 -1.05
C PRO A 22 0.76 14.14 -2.08
N ASP A 23 1.01 13.90 -3.36
CA ASP A 23 0.06 14.15 -4.45
C ASP A 23 -0.99 13.04 -4.62
N ALA A 24 -0.83 11.90 -3.93
CA ALA A 24 -1.78 10.80 -3.97
C ALA A 24 -2.86 11.01 -2.91
N PRO A 25 -4.16 11.02 -3.27
CA PRO A 25 -5.23 11.13 -2.29
C PRO A 25 -5.17 9.97 -1.29
N ARG A 26 -5.22 10.27 0.01
CA ARG A 26 -5.18 9.25 1.08
C ARG A 26 -6.16 8.08 0.88
N PRO A 27 -7.41 8.27 0.41
CA PRO A 27 -8.30 7.15 0.12
C PRO A 27 -7.77 6.17 -0.93
N VAL A 28 -7.02 6.67 -1.93
CA VAL A 28 -6.38 5.83 -2.95
C VAL A 28 -5.27 5.00 -2.32
N VAL A 29 -4.44 5.61 -1.46
CA VAL A 29 -3.37 4.92 -0.73
C VAL A 29 -3.94 3.80 0.15
N VAL A 30 -5.00 4.08 0.94
CA VAL A 30 -5.68 3.08 1.79
C VAL A 30 -6.17 1.89 0.98
N ARG A 31 -6.84 2.16 -0.15
CA ARG A 31 -7.36 1.10 -1.04
C ARG A 31 -6.23 0.21 -1.55
N VAL A 32 -5.16 0.81 -2.09
CA VAL A 32 -4.01 0.06 -2.62
C VAL A 32 -3.34 -0.79 -1.55
N VAL A 33 -3.13 -0.24 -0.35
CA VAL A 33 -2.53 -0.97 0.79
C VAL A 33 -3.41 -2.13 1.24
N THR A 34 -4.73 -1.94 1.25
CA THR A 34 -5.70 -2.99 1.63
C THR A 34 -5.71 -4.13 0.61
N GLU A 35 -5.78 -3.81 -0.68
CA GLU A 35 -5.75 -4.81 -1.77
C GLU A 35 -4.47 -5.65 -1.74
N GLU A 36 -3.32 -5.01 -1.51
CA GLU A 36 -2.03 -5.70 -1.39
C GLU A 36 -1.98 -6.57 -0.14
N TYR A 37 -2.49 -6.08 1.00
CA TYR A 37 -2.56 -6.87 2.23
C TYR A 37 -3.39 -8.14 2.01
N GLU A 38 -4.57 -8.02 1.42
CA GLU A 38 -5.48 -9.16 1.17
C GLU A 38 -4.89 -10.18 0.18
N THR A 39 -4.17 -9.70 -0.84
CA THR A 39 -3.45 -10.58 -1.76
C THR A 39 -2.40 -11.42 -1.02
N LEU A 40 -1.69 -10.82 -0.07
CA LEU A 40 -0.59 -11.46 0.66
C LEU A 40 -1.04 -12.28 1.87
N ASP A 41 -2.17 -11.91 2.50
CA ASP A 41 -2.78 -12.64 3.61
C ASP A 41 -3.33 -14.02 3.18
N SER A 42 -3.50 -14.24 1.87
CA SER A 42 -3.76 -15.57 1.31
C SER A 42 -2.55 -16.53 1.40
N GLY A 43 -1.36 -16.03 1.75
CA GLY A 43 -0.11 -16.78 1.86
C GLY A 43 0.26 -17.23 3.27
N ARG A 44 0.99 -18.35 3.39
CA ARG A 44 1.41 -18.95 4.68
C ARG A 44 2.45 -18.15 5.49
N ILE A 45 3.01 -17.05 4.96
CA ILE A 45 4.10 -16.32 5.62
C ILE A 45 3.70 -14.86 5.86
N ARG A 46 3.01 -14.64 6.99
CA ARG A 46 2.49 -13.32 7.40
C ARG A 46 3.56 -12.33 7.87
N THR A 47 4.76 -12.82 8.22
CA THR A 47 5.87 -11.99 8.73
C THR A 47 6.40 -10.96 7.72
N TYR A 48 6.21 -11.20 6.41
CA TYR A 48 6.70 -10.29 5.36
C TYR A 48 5.61 -9.41 4.75
N ILE A 49 4.35 -9.51 5.23
CA ILE A 49 3.23 -8.74 4.67
C ILE A 49 3.51 -7.23 4.68
N PRO A 50 3.98 -6.58 5.77
CA PRO A 50 4.20 -5.13 5.76
C PRO A 50 5.19 -4.68 4.67
N THR A 51 6.31 -5.39 4.53
CA THR A 51 7.36 -5.08 3.54
C THR A 51 6.89 -5.32 2.11
N LEU A 52 6.15 -6.40 1.88
CA LEU A 52 5.65 -6.75 0.55
C LEU A 52 4.52 -5.80 0.12
N VAL A 53 3.63 -5.40 1.04
CA VAL A 53 2.59 -4.38 0.82
C VAL A 53 3.23 -3.04 0.48
N GLU A 54 4.25 -2.61 1.23
CA GLU A 54 4.96 -1.36 0.93
C GLU A 54 5.58 -1.40 -0.47
N HIS A 55 6.28 -2.49 -0.83
CA HIS A 55 6.92 -2.63 -2.12
C HIS A 55 5.93 -2.67 -3.29
N GLY A 56 4.84 -3.43 -3.15
CA GLY A 56 3.78 -3.54 -4.16
C GLY A 56 3.05 -2.20 -4.37
N ALA A 57 2.64 -1.56 -3.28
CA ALA A 57 1.96 -0.27 -3.32
C ALA A 57 2.85 0.83 -3.94
N ARG A 58 4.15 0.86 -3.59
CA ARG A 58 5.12 1.78 -4.19
C ARG A 58 5.20 1.62 -5.71
N ASN A 59 5.23 0.38 -6.20
CA ASN A 59 5.29 0.09 -7.63
C ASN A 59 4.01 0.50 -8.37
N LYS A 60 2.83 0.27 -7.77
CA LYS A 60 1.54 0.70 -8.33
C LYS A 60 1.44 2.22 -8.40
N LEU A 61 1.75 2.92 -7.30
CA LEU A 61 1.74 4.39 -7.25
C LEU A 61 2.74 4.99 -8.24
N HIS A 62 3.95 4.42 -8.36
CA HIS A 62 4.89 4.87 -9.38
C HIS A 62 4.32 4.71 -10.79
N ARG A 63 3.64 3.60 -11.12
CA ARG A 63 3.01 3.44 -12.44
C ARG A 63 1.86 4.42 -12.67
N GLU A 64 1.04 4.65 -11.65
CA GLU A 64 -0.15 5.51 -11.74
C GLU A 64 0.22 6.99 -11.85
N PHE A 65 1.27 7.43 -11.16
CA PHE A 65 1.66 8.83 -11.08
C PHE A 65 2.87 9.19 -11.97
N SER A 66 3.77 8.27 -12.32
CA SER A 66 4.81 8.53 -13.33
C SER A 66 4.26 8.58 -14.75
N ARG A 67 3.08 8.01 -15.01
CA ARG A 67 2.41 8.10 -16.32
C ARG A 67 1.82 9.49 -16.60
N ARG A 68 1.58 10.33 -15.59
CA ARG A 68 1.11 11.71 -15.76
C ARG A 68 2.18 12.69 -16.28
N ASN A 69 3.46 12.29 -16.32
CA ASN A 69 4.57 13.15 -16.78
C ASN A 69 4.95 12.96 -18.27
N ARG A 70 4.20 12.20 -19.06
CA ARG A 70 4.49 11.98 -20.50
C ARG A 70 3.41 12.48 -21.47
N GLU A 71 2.34 13.10 -20.98
CA GLU A 71 1.21 13.56 -21.80
C GLU A 71 1.01 15.09 -21.76
N THR A 72 2.11 15.86 -21.66
CA THR A 72 2.15 17.31 -21.94
C THR A 72 3.24 17.59 -22.95
#